data_AF-A0A822YFT8-F1
#
_entry.id   AF-A0A822YFT8-F1
#
_cell.length_a   1.000
_cell.length_b   1.000
_cell.length_c   1.000
_cell.angle_alpha   90.00
_cell.angle_beta   90.00
_cell.angle_gamma   90.00
#
_symmetry.space_group_name_H-M   'P 1'
#
loop_
_entity.id
_entity.type
_entity.pdbx_description
1 polymer ?
#
loop_
_entity_poly.entity_id
_entity_poly.type
_entity_poly.pdbx_seq_one_letter_code
_entity_poly.pdbx_strand_id
1 'polypeptide(L)'
;MATRTIAPLALLIFLSTVIMTFSIVSLAYAYPPTYGDNSSSCSPRDDLVPVRREVYDDGRIFDISHRYREEMPAWGSSDGLSQFLWLPKSMKNGSLANISKVKLPTHMGTNVDAPGHVYDHYFDTGF
;
A
#
# COMPACT_ATOMS: atom_id res chain seq x y z
N MET A 1 -5.23 18.21 57.25
CA MET A 1 -5.02 18.11 55.79
C MET A 1 -5.53 16.75 55.36
N ALA A 2 -6.76 16.65 54.85
CA ALA A 2 -7.40 15.36 54.56
C ALA A 2 -7.10 14.95 53.11
N THR A 3 -6.38 13.84 52.95
CA THR A 3 -6.09 13.23 51.65
C THR A 3 -7.36 12.52 51.14
N ARG A 4 -7.97 13.07 50.08
CA ARG A 4 -9.11 12.42 49.41
C ARG A 4 -8.59 11.25 48.59
N THR A 5 -8.88 10.03 49.05
CA THR A 5 -8.67 8.79 48.29
C THR A 5 -9.57 8.80 47.06
N ILE A 6 -8.98 8.71 45.86
CA ILE A 6 -9.73 8.58 44.60
C ILE A 6 -10.44 7.23 44.63
N ALA A 7 -11.77 7.23 44.46
CA ALA A 7 -12.56 5.99 44.47
C ALA A 7 -12.09 5.05 43.34
N PRO A 8 -11.96 3.73 43.58
CA PRO A 8 -11.44 2.77 42.60
C PRO A 8 -12.25 2.74 41.30
N LEU A 9 -13.54 3.08 41.37
CA LEU A 9 -14.41 3.23 40.21
C LEU A 9 -14.02 4.40 39.31
N ALA A 10 -13.57 5.53 39.88
CA ALA A 10 -13.13 6.69 39.10
C ALA A 10 -11.82 6.41 38.35
N LEU A 11 -10.91 5.65 38.98
CA LEU A 11 -9.67 5.20 38.34
C LEU A 11 -9.95 4.21 37.20
N LEU A 12 -10.90 3.29 37.38
CA LEU A 12 -11.31 2.34 36.35
C LEU A 12 -11.92 3.04 35.13
N ILE A 13 -12.80 4.03 35.35
CA ILE A 13 -13.40 4.84 34.28
C ILE A 13 -12.33 5.65 33.54
N PHE A 14 -11.37 6.23 34.27
CA PHE A 14 -10.26 6.96 33.63
C PHE A 14 -9.38 6.03 32.78
N LEU A 15 -9.09 4.82 33.26
CA LEU A 15 -8.26 3.88 32.51
C LEU A 15 -8.98 3.35 31.26
N SER A 16 -10.30 3.11 31.35
CA SER A 16 -11.08 2.63 30.20
C SER A 16 -11.25 3.69 29.12
N THR A 17 -11.40 4.97 29.48
CA THR A 17 -11.46 6.06 28.50
C THR A 17 -10.12 6.28 27.82
N VAL A 18 -9.00 6.16 28.55
CA VAL A 18 -7.65 6.24 27.98
C VAL A 18 -7.42 5.10 26.97
N ILE A 19 -7.79 3.86 27.29
CA ILE A 19 -7.60 2.71 26.38
C ILE A 19 -8.44 2.88 25.09
N MET A 20 -9.68 3.37 25.19
CA MET A 20 -10.50 3.65 24.02
C MET A 20 -9.93 4.76 23.13
N THR A 21 -9.42 5.86 23.70
CA THR A 21 -8.85 6.96 22.91
C THR A 21 -7.57 6.54 22.19
N PHE A 22 -6.70 5.76 22.83
CA PHE A 22 -5.51 5.20 22.18
C PHE A 22 -5.85 4.27 21.00
N SER A 23 -6.94 3.50 21.12
CA SER A 23 -7.37 2.58 20.05
C SER A 23 -7.90 3.31 18.82
N ILE A 24 -8.65 4.40 19.01
CA ILE A 24 -9.20 5.22 17.92
C ILE A 24 -8.07 5.98 17.19
N VAL A 25 -7.10 6.53 17.92
CA VAL A 25 -5.97 7.27 17.32
C VAL A 25 -5.06 6.34 16.51
N SER A 26 -4.83 5.09 16.98
CA SER A 26 -4.00 4.12 16.26
C SER A 26 -4.61 3.65 14.94
N LEU A 27 -5.94 3.58 14.83
CA LEU A 27 -6.64 3.22 13.58
C LEU A 27 -6.54 4.32 12.51
N ALA A 28 -6.61 5.60 12.93
CA ALA A 28 -6.51 6.75 12.03
C ALA A 28 -5.09 6.96 11.46
N TYR A 29 -4.06 6.44 12.12
CA TYR A 29 -2.67 6.56 11.68
C TYR A 29 -2.19 5.36 10.86
N ALA A 30 -2.76 4.18 11.10
CA ALA A 30 -2.40 2.96 10.36
C ALA A 30 -3.03 2.93 8.94
N TYR A 31 -4.14 3.63 8.75
CA TYR A 31 -4.84 3.70 7.46
C TYR A 31 -5.06 5.15 7.07
N PRO A 32 -4.52 5.62 5.92
CA PRO A 32 -4.91 6.91 5.41
C PRO A 32 -6.43 6.91 5.18
N PRO A 33 -7.13 8.04 5.41
CA PRO A 33 -8.55 8.14 5.13
C PRO A 33 -8.83 7.74 3.67
N THR A 34 -9.96 7.07 3.43
CA THR A 34 -10.43 6.78 2.07
C THR A 34 -10.60 8.10 1.31
N TYR A 35 -9.67 8.39 0.42
CA TYR A 35 -9.62 9.67 -0.28
C TYR A 35 -10.80 9.82 -1.24
N GLY A 36 -11.71 10.74 -0.94
CA GLY A 36 -12.74 11.18 -1.89
C GLY A 36 -14.13 11.42 -1.33
N ASP A 37 -14.40 11.19 -0.04
CA ASP A 37 -15.73 11.39 0.53
C ASP A 37 -16.00 12.89 0.79
N ASN A 38 -16.21 13.65 -0.29
CA ASN A 38 -17.24 14.67 -0.23
C ASN A 38 -18.58 13.92 -0.12
N SER A 39 -19.52 14.43 0.65
CA SER A 39 -20.85 13.81 0.87
C SER A 39 -21.72 13.70 -0.40
N SER A 40 -21.10 13.79 -1.58
CA SER A 40 -21.68 13.61 -2.92
C SER A 40 -20.89 12.64 -3.80
N SER A 41 -19.94 11.85 -3.28
CA SER A 41 -19.07 10.98 -4.10
C SER A 41 -19.72 9.65 -4.53
N CYS A 42 -20.98 9.39 -4.20
CA CYS A 42 -21.67 8.15 -4.60
C CYS A 42 -22.07 8.09 -6.09
N SER A 43 -21.72 9.11 -6.89
CA SER A 43 -21.90 9.04 -8.34
C SER A 43 -20.75 8.23 -8.97
N PRO A 44 -21.05 7.18 -9.78
CA PRO A 44 -20.05 6.53 -10.58
C PRO A 44 -19.29 7.59 -11.39
N ARG A 45 -17.98 7.70 -11.19
CA ARG A 45 -17.15 8.44 -12.14
C ARG A 45 -17.07 7.57 -13.38
N ASP A 46 -17.53 8.09 -14.52
CA ASP A 46 -17.46 7.39 -15.81
C ASP A 46 -16.01 7.04 -16.18
N ASP A 47 -15.04 7.82 -15.69
CA ASP A 47 -13.60 7.54 -15.81
C ASP A 47 -12.97 7.23 -14.44
N LEU A 48 -12.75 5.94 -14.18
CA LEU A 48 -12.00 5.45 -13.01
C LEU A 48 -10.49 5.67 -13.19
N VAL A 49 -10.07 6.93 -13.28
CA VAL A 49 -8.65 7.31 -13.30
C VAL A 49 -8.16 7.47 -11.85
N PRO A 50 -7.19 6.67 -11.40
CA PRO A 50 -6.64 6.81 -10.05
C PRO A 50 -5.96 8.18 -9.91
N VAL A 51 -6.36 8.94 -8.90
CA VAL A 51 -5.74 10.23 -8.57
C VAL A 51 -4.35 9.96 -7.97
N ARG A 52 -3.29 10.38 -8.65
CA ARG A 52 -1.92 10.39 -8.11
C ARG A 52 -1.70 11.72 -7.40
N ARG A 53 -1.62 11.71 -6.07
CA ARG A 53 -1.30 12.89 -5.25
C ARG A 53 -0.08 12.60 -4.39
N GLU A 54 0.91 13.47 -4.48
CA GLU A 54 2.27 13.32 -3.94
C GLU A 54 2.55 14.23 -2.72
N VAL A 55 1.51 14.74 -2.07
CA VAL A 55 1.66 15.66 -0.94
C VAL A 55 1.04 15.05 0.32
N TYR A 56 1.87 14.84 1.34
CA TYR A 56 1.50 14.34 2.66
C TYR A 56 2.14 15.27 3.71
N ASP A 57 1.30 15.95 4.51
CA ASP A 57 1.69 16.98 5.49
C ASP A 57 2.54 18.13 4.90
N ASP A 58 3.57 18.59 5.62
CA ASP A 58 4.55 19.60 5.20
C ASP A 58 5.69 19.02 4.33
N GLY A 59 5.66 17.71 4.05
CA GLY A 59 6.59 16.99 3.18
C GLY A 59 5.97 16.65 1.82
N ARG A 60 6.80 16.35 0.82
CA ARG A 60 6.33 15.85 -0.48
C ARG A 60 6.89 14.45 -0.70
N ILE A 61 6.01 13.50 -1.00
CA ILE A 61 6.36 12.13 -1.36
C ILE A 61 6.22 11.99 -2.86
N PHE A 62 7.35 11.91 -3.56
CA PHE A 62 7.38 11.74 -5.01
C PHE A 62 7.39 10.25 -5.38
N ASP A 63 6.49 9.83 -6.26
CA ASP A 63 6.54 8.49 -6.86
C ASP A 63 7.55 8.48 -8.00
N ILE A 64 8.72 7.90 -7.75
CA ILE A 64 9.80 7.75 -8.74
C ILE A 64 9.71 6.43 -9.51
N SER A 65 8.63 5.66 -9.33
CA SER A 65 8.47 4.34 -9.94
C SER A 65 7.70 4.41 -11.24
N HIS A 66 8.23 3.75 -12.27
CA HIS A 66 7.51 3.60 -13.52
C HIS A 66 6.36 2.59 -13.36
N ARG A 67 5.21 2.89 -13.98
CA ARG A 67 4.10 1.93 -14.07
C ARG A 67 4.49 0.79 -15.00
N TYR A 68 4.33 -0.45 -14.53
CA TYR A 68 4.45 -1.64 -15.38
C TYR A 68 3.36 -1.67 -16.45
N ARG A 69 3.78 -1.86 -17.69
CA ARG A 69 2.93 -1.99 -18.89
C ARG A 69 3.56 -3.03 -19.80
N GLU A 70 2.77 -3.72 -20.60
CA GLU A 70 3.27 -4.78 -21.48
C GLU A 70 4.25 -4.23 -22.52
N GLU A 71 4.07 -2.97 -22.93
CA GLU A 71 4.88 -2.29 -23.94
C GLU A 71 6.12 -1.58 -23.35
N MET A 72 6.37 -1.71 -22.05
CA MET A 72 7.51 -1.00 -21.45
C MET A 72 8.84 -1.56 -21.98
N PRO A 73 9.85 -0.72 -22.18
CA PRO A 73 11.17 -1.17 -22.62
C PRO A 73 11.75 -2.21 -21.67
N ALA A 74 12.41 -3.22 -22.23
CA ALA A 74 13.08 -4.27 -21.50
C ALA A 74 14.50 -4.45 -22.04
N TRP A 75 15.47 -4.69 -21.14
CA TRP A 75 16.86 -4.89 -21.55
C TRP A 75 16.98 -6.12 -22.47
N GLY A 76 17.66 -5.94 -23.60
CA GLY A 76 17.93 -7.02 -24.56
C GLY A 76 16.70 -7.52 -25.34
N SER A 77 15.56 -6.83 -25.29
CA SER A 77 14.33 -7.18 -26.00
C SER A 77 13.88 -6.06 -26.92
N SER A 78 13.58 -6.37 -28.19
CA SER A 78 12.88 -5.46 -29.11
C SER A 78 11.39 -5.31 -28.76
N ASP A 79 10.83 -6.31 -28.07
CA ASP A 79 9.40 -6.46 -27.86
C ASP A 79 8.95 -5.92 -26.49
N GLY A 80 9.90 -5.45 -25.67
CA GLY A 80 9.63 -4.96 -24.32
C GLY A 80 9.34 -6.08 -23.31
N LEU A 81 8.53 -5.76 -22.29
CA LEU A 81 8.13 -6.69 -21.21
C LEU A 81 7.15 -7.78 -21.67
N SER A 82 6.32 -7.49 -22.69
CA SER A 82 5.26 -8.39 -23.17
C SER A 82 4.26 -8.77 -22.06
N GLN A 83 3.52 -9.87 -22.24
CA GLN A 83 2.54 -10.35 -21.27
C GLN A 83 3.21 -10.77 -19.95
N PHE A 84 2.97 -10.00 -18.90
CA PHE A 84 3.51 -10.26 -17.56
C PHE A 84 2.42 -10.51 -16.50
N LEU A 85 1.15 -10.24 -16.82
CA LEU A 85 0.01 -10.28 -15.91
C LEU A 85 -1.08 -11.22 -16.44
N TRP A 86 -1.55 -12.14 -15.61
CA TRP A 86 -2.70 -13.00 -15.89
C TRP A 86 -3.76 -12.81 -14.80
N LEU A 87 -5.03 -12.93 -15.17
CA LEU A 87 -6.16 -12.81 -14.23
C LEU A 87 -6.87 -14.17 -14.07
N PRO A 88 -6.29 -15.14 -13.33
CA PRO A 88 -6.90 -16.47 -13.15
C PRO A 88 -8.24 -16.45 -12.42
N LYS A 89 -8.53 -15.43 -11.60
CA LYS A 89 -9.84 -15.27 -10.95
C LYS A 89 -10.34 -13.85 -11.20
N SER A 90 -11.60 -13.73 -11.63
CA SER A 90 -12.24 -12.46 -11.96
C SER A 90 -13.62 -12.37 -11.35
N MET A 91 -13.95 -11.23 -10.74
CA MET A 91 -15.29 -10.94 -10.23
C MET A 91 -16.34 -10.89 -11.35
N LYS A 92 -15.93 -10.48 -12.55
CA LYS A 92 -16.79 -10.55 -13.75
C LYS A 92 -17.23 -11.99 -14.06
N ASN A 93 -16.42 -12.96 -13.65
CA ASN A 93 -16.68 -14.39 -13.83
C ASN A 93 -17.14 -15.07 -12.52
N GLY A 94 -17.71 -14.31 -11.57
CA GLY A 94 -18.31 -14.85 -10.34
C GLY A 94 -17.32 -15.17 -9.21
N SER A 95 -16.04 -14.80 -9.33
CA SER A 95 -15.11 -14.87 -8.20
C SER A 95 -15.45 -13.82 -7.14
N LEU A 96 -15.13 -14.09 -5.86
CA LEU A 96 -15.25 -13.11 -4.77
C LEU A 96 -14.27 -11.93 -4.92
N ALA A 97 -13.17 -12.14 -5.64
CA ALA A 97 -12.14 -11.12 -5.88
C ALA A 97 -11.45 -11.32 -7.24
N ASN A 98 -10.84 -10.26 -7.75
CA ASN A 98 -9.89 -10.31 -8.86
C ASN A 98 -8.52 -10.74 -8.31
N ILE A 99 -8.03 -11.91 -8.71
CA ILE A 99 -6.72 -12.42 -8.27
C ILE A 99 -5.84 -12.52 -9.50
N SER A 100 -4.75 -11.76 -9.51
CA SER A 100 -3.76 -11.76 -10.57
C SER A 100 -2.60 -12.70 -10.25
N LYS A 101 -1.97 -13.20 -11.32
CA LYS A 101 -0.64 -13.82 -11.31
C LYS A 101 0.29 -12.93 -12.12
N VAL A 102 1.51 -12.82 -11.65
CA VAL A 102 2.54 -11.99 -12.26
C VAL A 102 3.79 -12.84 -12.51
N LYS A 103 4.43 -12.63 -13.65
CA LYS A 103 5.75 -13.17 -14.00
C LYS A 103 6.55 -12.03 -14.61
N LEU A 104 7.61 -11.63 -13.90
CA LEU A 104 8.36 -10.42 -14.19
C LEU A 104 9.85 -10.70 -13.99
N PRO A 105 10.74 -10.32 -14.93
CA PRO A 105 12.18 -10.27 -14.67
C PRO A 105 12.46 -9.31 -13.50
N THR A 106 13.40 -9.65 -12.63
CA THR A 106 13.78 -8.85 -11.45
C THR A 106 14.33 -7.47 -11.81
N HIS A 107 14.96 -7.35 -12.99
CA HIS A 107 15.54 -6.11 -13.51
C HIS A 107 14.56 -5.29 -14.36
N MET A 108 13.25 -5.49 -14.21
CA MET A 108 12.25 -4.75 -14.95
C MET A 108 11.82 -3.47 -14.21
N GLY A 109 11.59 -2.38 -14.94
CA GLY A 109 11.11 -1.11 -14.37
C GLY A 109 12.09 -0.48 -13.39
N THR A 110 11.59 0.41 -12.53
CA THR A 110 12.38 0.97 -11.43
C THR A 110 12.66 -0.16 -10.42
N ASN A 111 13.91 -0.59 -10.29
CA ASN A 111 14.32 -1.74 -9.48
C ASN A 111 15.65 -1.48 -8.75
N VAL A 112 16.06 -2.43 -7.89
CA VAL A 112 17.31 -2.40 -7.14
C VAL A 112 17.98 -3.77 -7.26
N ASP A 113 19.26 -3.77 -7.61
CA ASP A 113 20.04 -4.99 -7.78
C ASP A 113 20.71 -5.42 -6.47
N ALA A 114 20.59 -6.70 -6.16
CA ALA A 114 21.35 -7.35 -5.10
C ALA A 114 22.83 -7.54 -5.50
N PRO A 115 23.79 -7.67 -4.55
CA PRO A 115 25.17 -8.01 -4.88
C PRO A 115 25.29 -9.30 -5.70
N GLY A 116 24.45 -10.30 -5.40
CA GLY A 116 24.35 -11.55 -6.16
C GLY A 116 23.98 -11.38 -7.64
N HIS A 117 23.49 -10.20 -8.07
CA HIS A 117 23.25 -9.90 -9.47
C HIS A 117 24.53 -9.96 -10.31
N VAL A 118 25.67 -9.53 -9.75
CA VAL A 118 26.94 -9.34 -10.47
C VAL A 118 28.04 -10.27 -9.95
N TYR A 119 27.91 -10.75 -8.72
CA TYR A 119 28.93 -11.55 -8.04
C TYR A 119 28.35 -12.89 -7.57
N ASP A 120 28.74 -13.96 -8.26
CA ASP A 120 28.20 -15.32 -8.09
C ASP A 120 28.26 -15.86 -6.65
N HIS A 121 29.36 -15.60 -5.94
CA HIS A 121 29.52 -16.04 -4.54
C HIS A 121 28.50 -15.42 -3.57
N TYR A 122 27.91 -14.25 -3.90
CA TYR A 122 26.82 -13.66 -3.13
C TYR A 122 25.46 -14.29 -3.47
N PHE A 123 25.27 -14.77 -4.70
CA PHE A 123 24.04 -15.44 -5.10
C PHE A 123 23.81 -16.75 -4.32
N ASP A 124 24.84 -17.61 -4.29
CA ASP A 124 24.77 -18.90 -3.57
C ASP A 124 24.59 -18.74 -2.06
N THR A 125 25.03 -17.62 -1.51
CA THR A 125 24.90 -17.31 -0.08
C THR A 125 23.60 -16.58 0.26
N GLY A 126 22.74 -16.30 -0.72
CA GLY A 126 21.39 -15.77 -0.53
C GLY A 126 21.31 -14.24 -0.39
N PHE A 127 22.31 -13.51 -0.92
CA PHE A 127 22.32 -12.05 -0.95
C PHE A 127 21.72 -11.45 -2.22
#